data_AF-A0A8T2MZC1-F1
#
_entry.id   AF-A0A8T2MZC1-F1
#
_cell.length_a   1.000
_cell.length_b   1.000
_cell.length_c   1.000
_cell.angle_alpha   90.00
_cell.angle_beta   90.00
_cell.angle_gamma   90.00
#
_symmetry.space_group_name_H-M   'P 1'
#
loop_
_entity.id
_entity.type
_entity.pdbx_description
1 polymer ?
#
loop_
_entity_poly.entity_id
_entity_poly.type
_entity_poly.pdbx_seq_one_letter_code
_entity_poly.pdbx_strand_id
1 'polypeptide(L)'
;MINSFDVLPVLLFAALTLKVLSAVYKLVQSNTYATKRDIYYNDTQLFGTQRTVDSIVDNISCMLKVPRRSLHVVYIVSDAKFVLIVEKDATFQRLLDDEFCSRLAPCILITGKGVPDVNGRLMVRKLWDTLRIPIFALVDADPHGIEIMCIYKYGSVSMSFEAHNLTVPSVMWLGLLPSDIE
;
A
#
# COMPACT_ATOMS: atom_id res chain seq x y z
N MET A 1 -32.33 -32.16 -14.79
CA MET A 1 -32.74 -30.75 -14.64
C MET A 1 -31.74 -30.12 -13.67
N ILE A 2 -30.93 -29.16 -14.10
CA ILE A 2 -29.98 -28.49 -13.20
C ILE A 2 -30.82 -27.59 -12.28
N ASN A 3 -30.72 -27.76 -10.96
CA ASN A 3 -31.52 -26.96 -10.03
C ASN A 3 -31.00 -25.52 -10.02
N SER A 4 -31.88 -24.55 -9.79
CA SER A 4 -31.51 -23.12 -9.67
C SER A 4 -30.42 -22.87 -8.61
N PHE A 5 -30.34 -23.71 -7.57
CA PHE A 5 -29.29 -23.69 -6.55
C PHE A 5 -27.89 -24.05 -7.07
N ASP A 6 -27.80 -24.92 -8.09
CA ASP A 6 -26.51 -25.34 -8.66
C ASP A 6 -25.93 -24.29 -9.63
N VAL A 7 -26.78 -23.42 -10.17
CA VAL A 7 -26.41 -22.38 -11.16
C VAL A 7 -25.92 -21.11 -10.48
N LEU A 8 -26.40 -20.81 -9.27
CA LEU A 8 -26.08 -19.58 -8.54
C LEU A 8 -24.57 -19.37 -8.32
N PRO A 9 -23.78 -20.38 -7.90
CA PRO A 9 -22.34 -20.23 -7.72
C PRO A 9 -21.60 -19.95 -9.04
N VAL A 10 -22.06 -20.56 -10.14
CA VAL A 10 -21.47 -20.39 -11.48
C VAL A 10 -21.73 -18.98 -11.99
N LEU A 11 -22.96 -18.48 -11.85
CA LEU A 11 -23.32 -17.12 -12.22
C LEU A 11 -22.57 -16.09 -11.39
N LEU A 12 -22.44 -16.33 -10.08
CA LEU A 12 -21.65 -15.49 -9.20
C LEU A 12 -20.18 -15.43 -9.68
N PHE A 13 -19.55 -16.58 -9.93
CA PHE A 13 -18.17 -16.61 -10.41
C PHE A 13 -17.98 -15.91 -11.76
N ALA A 14 -18.90 -16.08 -12.70
CA ALA A 14 -18.88 -15.38 -13.98
C ALA A 14 -19.02 -13.85 -13.79
N ALA A 15 -19.94 -13.40 -12.93
CA ALA A 15 -20.11 -11.98 -12.63
C ALA A 15 -18.85 -11.36 -12.00
N LEU A 16 -18.21 -12.05 -11.04
CA LEU A 16 -16.95 -11.62 -10.44
C LEU A 16 -15.83 -11.52 -11.48
N THR A 17 -15.74 -12.50 -12.37
CA THR A 17 -14.74 -12.53 -13.45
C THR A 17 -14.92 -11.33 -14.38
N LEU A 18 -16.16 -11.05 -14.82
CA LEU A 18 -16.47 -9.90 -15.65
C LEU A 18 -16.16 -8.57 -14.93
N LYS A 19 -16.40 -8.49 -13.62
CA LYS A 19 -16.08 -7.30 -12.83
C LYS A 19 -14.57 -7.02 -12.78
N VAL A 20 -13.76 -8.04 -12.49
CA VAL A 20 -12.29 -7.91 -12.49
C VAL A 20 -11.77 -7.61 -13.89
N LEU A 21 -12.31 -8.27 -14.92
CA LEU A 21 -11.93 -8.01 -16.31
C LEU A 21 -12.25 -6.57 -16.72
N SER A 22 -13.39 -6.03 -16.29
CA SER A 22 -13.75 -4.62 -16.49
C SER A 22 -12.77 -3.66 -15.77
N ALA A 23 -12.33 -4.01 -14.56
CA ALA A 23 -11.32 -3.23 -13.85
C ALA A 23 -9.98 -3.25 -14.59
N VAL A 24 -9.51 -4.43 -15.01
CA VAL A 24 -8.29 -4.59 -15.82
C VAL A 24 -8.38 -3.78 -17.11
N TYR A 25 -9.51 -3.86 -17.82
CA TYR A 25 -9.74 -3.08 -19.04
C TYR A 25 -9.54 -1.58 -18.79
N LYS A 26 -10.13 -1.03 -17.71
CA LYS A 26 -9.97 0.40 -17.36
C LYS A 26 -8.52 0.75 -17.01
N LEU A 27 -7.81 -0.10 -16.28
CA LEU A 27 -6.40 0.11 -15.92
C LEU A 27 -5.51 0.14 -17.16
N VAL A 28 -5.70 -0.82 -18.07
CA VAL A 28 -4.95 -0.89 -19.33
C VAL A 28 -5.28 0.30 -20.22
N GLN A 29 -6.57 0.64 -20.39
CA GLN A 29 -7.00 1.77 -21.22
C GLN A 29 -6.46 3.12 -20.73
N SER A 30 -6.40 3.32 -19.41
CA SER A 30 -5.89 4.54 -18.79
C SER A 30 -4.37 4.54 -18.57
N ASN A 31 -3.69 3.45 -18.90
CA ASN A 31 -2.27 3.22 -18.58
C ASN A 31 -1.94 3.43 -17.09
N THR A 32 -2.87 3.04 -16.21
CA THR A 32 -2.71 3.09 -14.76
C THR A 32 -2.55 1.68 -14.19
N TYR A 33 -2.14 1.58 -12.93
CA TYR A 33 -1.87 0.33 -12.25
C TYR A 33 -2.61 0.28 -10.92
N ALA A 34 -3.06 -0.92 -10.54
CA ALA A 34 -3.72 -1.17 -9.27
C ALA A 34 -3.12 -2.38 -8.57
N THR A 35 -3.09 -2.36 -7.25
CA THR A 35 -2.75 -3.56 -6.47
C THR A 35 -3.95 -4.50 -6.37
N LYS A 36 -3.71 -5.75 -5.98
CA LYS A 36 -4.81 -6.69 -5.66
C LYS A 36 -5.75 -6.16 -4.57
N ARG A 37 -5.22 -5.39 -3.61
CA ARG A 37 -6.03 -4.79 -2.54
C ARG A 37 -6.89 -3.65 -3.07
N ASP A 38 -6.36 -2.84 -3.98
CA ASP A 38 -7.12 -1.76 -4.63
C ASP A 38 -8.36 -2.34 -5.34
N ILE A 39 -8.20 -3.46 -6.06
CA ILE A 39 -9.32 -4.15 -6.73
C ILE A 39 -10.31 -4.74 -5.71
N TYR A 40 -9.81 -5.37 -4.64
CA TYR A 40 -10.66 -5.96 -3.59
C TYR A 40 -11.48 -4.90 -2.84
N TYR A 41 -10.88 -3.76 -2.48
CA TYR A 41 -11.55 -2.72 -1.71
C TYR A 41 -12.60 -1.94 -2.48
N ASN A 42 -12.57 -1.98 -3.82
CA ASN A 42 -13.64 -1.39 -4.63
C ASN A 42 -15.02 -2.03 -4.36
N ASP A 43 -15.07 -3.30 -3.95
CA ASP A 43 -16.32 -3.98 -3.58
C ASP A 43 -16.07 -5.20 -2.67
N THR A 44 -15.82 -4.94 -1.39
CA THR A 44 -15.47 -6.00 -0.43
C THR A 44 -16.57 -7.04 -0.21
N GLN A 45 -17.84 -6.63 -0.30
CA GLN A 45 -19.00 -7.53 -0.14
C GLN A 45 -19.12 -8.50 -1.31
N LEU A 46 -18.90 -8.00 -2.53
CA LEU A 46 -18.96 -8.80 -3.75
C LEU A 46 -17.86 -9.87 -3.80
N PHE A 47 -16.61 -9.51 -3.47
CA PHE A 47 -15.48 -10.42 -3.57
C PHE A 47 -15.35 -11.39 -2.39
N GLY A 48 -15.83 -11.01 -1.21
CA GLY A 48 -15.70 -11.74 0.05
C GLY A 48 -14.26 -11.75 0.57
N THR A 49 -13.34 -12.41 -0.15
CA THR A 49 -11.92 -12.52 0.23
C THR A 49 -10.98 -12.03 -0.86
N GLN A 50 -9.80 -11.54 -0.46
CA GLN A 50 -8.75 -11.15 -1.40
C GLN A 50 -8.24 -12.32 -2.26
N ARG A 51 -8.34 -13.57 -1.76
CA ARG A 51 -7.98 -14.78 -2.52
C ARG A 51 -8.88 -14.99 -3.74
N THR A 52 -10.15 -14.57 -3.66
CA THR A 52 -11.09 -14.62 -4.78
C THR A 52 -10.59 -13.77 -5.94
N VAL A 53 -10.17 -12.52 -5.65
CA VAL A 53 -9.62 -11.61 -6.67
C VAL A 53 -8.34 -12.18 -7.28
N ASP A 54 -7.45 -12.74 -6.46
CA ASP A 54 -6.19 -13.35 -6.92
C ASP A 54 -6.46 -14.49 -7.91
N SER A 55 -7.33 -15.43 -7.53
CA SER A 55 -7.71 -16.56 -8.40
C SER A 55 -8.36 -16.09 -9.71
N ILE A 56 -9.19 -15.06 -9.66
CA ILE A 56 -9.81 -14.50 -10.86
C ILE A 56 -8.77 -13.85 -11.78
N VAL A 57 -7.84 -13.05 -11.24
CA VAL A 57 -6.75 -12.44 -12.01
C VAL A 57 -5.90 -13.52 -12.69
N ASP A 58 -5.67 -14.65 -11.99
CA ASP A 58 -4.92 -15.80 -12.52
C ASP A 58 -5.66 -16.47 -13.67
N ASN A 59 -6.96 -16.70 -13.50
CA ASN A 59 -7.81 -17.26 -14.54
C ASN A 59 -7.88 -16.34 -15.76
N ILE A 60 -7.99 -15.02 -15.58
CA ILE A 60 -7.96 -14.05 -16.68
C ILE A 60 -6.63 -14.09 -17.42
N SER A 61 -5.51 -14.13 -16.70
CA SER A 61 -4.17 -14.26 -17.29
C SER A 61 -4.05 -15.53 -18.14
N CYS A 62 -4.53 -16.66 -17.64
CA CYS A 62 -4.57 -17.93 -18.38
C CYS A 62 -5.52 -17.88 -19.59
N MET A 63 -6.73 -17.34 -19.42
CA MET A 63 -7.75 -17.26 -20.47
C MET A 63 -7.29 -16.40 -21.65
N LEU A 64 -6.66 -15.25 -21.34
CA LEU A 64 -6.12 -14.33 -22.34
C LEU A 64 -4.74 -14.74 -22.87
N LYS A 65 -4.10 -15.74 -22.25
CA LYS A 65 -2.72 -16.19 -22.54
C LYS A 65 -1.70 -15.04 -22.48
N VAL A 66 -1.88 -14.11 -21.55
CA VAL A 66 -0.96 -13.00 -21.30
C VAL A 66 -0.36 -13.13 -19.90
N PRO A 67 0.89 -12.71 -19.68
CA PRO A 67 1.46 -12.73 -18.34
C PRO A 67 0.72 -11.74 -17.42
N ARG A 68 0.61 -12.05 -16.12
CA ARG A 68 -0.13 -11.21 -15.14
C ARG A 68 0.28 -9.73 -15.16
N ARG A 69 1.57 -9.45 -15.38
CA ARG A 69 2.11 -8.09 -15.50
C ARG A 69 1.44 -7.26 -16.61
N SER A 70 0.91 -7.90 -17.65
CA SER A 70 0.18 -7.24 -18.74
C SER A 70 -1.25 -6.85 -18.36
N LEU A 71 -1.76 -7.30 -17.21
CA LEU A 71 -3.10 -6.93 -16.72
C LEU A 71 -3.09 -5.63 -15.91
N HIS A 72 -1.94 -4.96 -15.77
CA HIS A 72 -1.75 -3.77 -14.94
C HIS A 72 -2.15 -3.96 -13.46
N VAL A 73 -2.24 -5.21 -13.01
CA VAL A 73 -2.43 -5.58 -11.61
C VAL A 73 -1.07 -5.90 -10.99
N VAL A 74 -0.63 -5.07 -10.05
CA VAL A 74 0.72 -5.11 -9.48
C VAL A 74 0.71 -5.84 -8.14
N TYR A 75 1.81 -6.56 -7.90
CA TYR A 75 2.06 -7.36 -6.71
C TYR A 75 3.29 -6.77 -6.04
N ILE A 76 3.12 -6.18 -4.85
CA ILE A 76 4.26 -5.73 -4.04
C ILE A 76 4.62 -6.88 -3.11
N VAL A 77 5.82 -7.41 -3.28
CA VAL A 77 6.40 -8.45 -2.42
C VAL A 77 7.75 -7.93 -1.96
N SER A 78 8.01 -8.02 -0.66
CA SER A 78 9.27 -7.61 -0.06
C SER A 78 9.56 -8.47 1.16
N ASP A 79 10.84 -8.72 1.42
CA ASP A 79 11.40 -9.36 2.60
C ASP A 79 11.66 -8.38 3.75
N ALA A 80 11.41 -7.08 3.52
CA ALA A 80 11.57 -6.03 4.51
C ALA A 80 10.81 -6.32 5.81
N LYS A 81 11.46 -6.09 6.94
CA LYS A 81 10.92 -6.25 8.29
C LYS A 81 10.20 -5.01 8.78
N PHE A 82 10.54 -3.84 8.25
CA PHE A 82 9.90 -2.57 8.57
C PHE A 82 10.10 -1.55 7.44
N VAL A 83 9.29 -0.50 7.47
CA VAL A 83 9.48 0.73 6.68
C VAL A 83 9.98 1.83 7.60
N LEU A 84 11.01 2.56 7.20
CA LEU A 84 11.52 3.72 7.93
C LEU A 84 11.37 4.97 7.07
N ILE A 85 10.53 5.89 7.54
CA ILE A 85 10.33 7.22 6.96
C ILE A 85 11.35 8.15 7.59
N VAL A 86 12.18 8.82 6.79
CA VAL A 86 13.20 9.76 7.22
C VAL A 86 12.85 11.14 6.70
N GLU A 87 12.66 12.09 7.60
CA GLU A 87 12.29 13.46 7.25
C GLU A 87 13.31 14.12 6.31
N LYS A 88 14.58 14.10 6.73
CA LYS A 88 15.65 14.92 6.16
C LYS A 88 16.52 14.13 5.19
N ASP A 89 16.73 14.69 4.00
CA ASP A 89 17.53 14.06 2.95
C ASP A 89 18.97 13.77 3.43
N ALA A 90 19.60 14.69 4.17
CA ALA A 90 20.94 14.48 4.71
C ALA A 90 21.02 13.27 5.66
N THR A 91 20.00 13.09 6.52
CA THR A 91 19.91 11.91 7.41
C THR A 91 19.69 10.63 6.61
N PHE A 92 18.84 10.69 5.58
CA PHE A 92 18.60 9.58 4.67
C PHE A 92 19.89 9.14 3.95
N GLN A 93 20.64 10.09 3.36
CA GLN A 93 21.92 9.79 2.68
C GLN A 93 22.92 9.17 3.66
N ARG A 94 23.04 9.72 4.86
CA ARG A 94 23.95 9.18 5.88
C ARG A 94 23.62 7.74 6.28
N LEU A 95 22.33 7.39 6.41
CA LEU A 95 21.92 6.00 6.70
C LEU A 95 22.26 5.04 5.55
N LEU A 96 22.22 5.51 4.30
CA LEU A 96 22.66 4.72 3.16
C LEU A 96 24.17 4.51 3.17
N ASP A 97 24.95 5.56 3.43
CA ASP A 97 26.41 5.49 3.53
C ASP A 97 26.88 4.55 4.66
N ASP A 98 26.13 4.51 5.77
CA ASP A 98 26.40 3.63 6.92
C ASP A 98 25.95 2.16 6.70
N GLU A 99 25.46 1.82 5.51
CA GLU A 99 24.90 0.51 5.14
C GLU A 99 23.83 0.01 6.13
N PHE A 100 22.98 0.91 6.61
CA PHE A 100 22.00 0.65 7.67
C PHE A 100 21.13 -0.59 7.40
N CYS A 101 20.61 -0.73 6.18
CA CYS A 101 19.76 -1.84 5.76
C CYS A 101 20.47 -3.20 5.84
N SER A 102 21.78 -3.23 5.57
CA SER A 102 22.60 -4.44 5.61
C SER A 102 22.96 -4.83 7.04
N ARG A 103 23.16 -3.85 7.93
CA ARG A 103 23.65 -4.07 9.30
C ARG A 103 22.56 -4.44 10.31
N LEU A 104 21.35 -3.94 10.14
CA LEU A 104 20.24 -4.17 11.08
C LEU A 104 19.33 -5.31 10.63
N ALA A 105 18.48 -5.02 9.65
CA ALA A 105 17.56 -5.97 9.03
C ALA A 105 17.08 -5.38 7.69
N PRO A 106 16.64 -6.22 6.73
CA PRO A 106 16.04 -5.75 5.50
C PRO A 106 14.91 -4.75 5.80
N CYS A 107 14.99 -3.56 5.23
CA CYS A 107 14.00 -2.51 5.45
C CYS A 107 13.82 -1.65 4.20
N ILE A 108 12.66 -0.98 4.12
CA ILE A 108 12.39 0.02 3.07
C ILE A 108 12.61 1.39 3.68
N LEU A 109 13.59 2.13 3.16
CA LEU A 109 13.87 3.50 3.55
C LEU A 109 13.14 4.47 2.60
N ILE A 110 12.42 5.44 3.15
CA ILE A 110 11.67 6.46 2.39
C ILE A 110 12.02 7.83 2.93
N THR A 111 12.26 8.81 2.07
CA THR A 111 12.42 10.21 2.51
C THR A 111 11.31 11.09 1.98
N GLY A 112 10.78 11.96 2.85
CA GLY A 112 9.79 12.98 2.51
C GLY A 112 10.41 14.32 2.09
N LYS A 113 11.72 14.54 2.34
CA LYS A 113 12.40 15.83 2.19
C LYS A 113 11.65 16.98 2.86
N GLY A 114 11.10 16.74 4.05
CA GLY A 114 10.22 17.65 4.78
C GLY A 114 8.76 17.19 4.78
N VAL A 115 7.83 18.14 4.66
CA VAL A 115 6.38 17.89 4.71
C VAL A 115 5.96 16.97 3.58
N PRO A 116 5.30 15.83 3.88
CA PRO A 116 5.03 14.82 2.86
C PRO A 116 3.92 15.26 1.92
N ASP A 117 4.16 15.08 0.63
CA ASP A 117 3.18 15.32 -0.41
C ASP A 117 2.12 14.20 -0.46
N VAL A 118 1.14 14.34 -1.36
CA VAL A 118 0.07 13.33 -1.53
C VAL A 118 0.66 11.99 -1.97
N ASN A 119 1.65 11.99 -2.87
CA ASN A 119 2.23 10.77 -3.41
C ASN A 119 3.09 10.03 -2.38
N GLY A 120 3.89 10.75 -1.59
CA GLY A 120 4.65 10.18 -0.48
C GLY A 120 3.74 9.50 0.53
N ARG A 121 2.61 10.14 0.87
CA ARG A 121 1.59 9.52 1.74
C ARG A 121 0.92 8.30 1.11
N LEU A 122 0.51 8.37 -0.15
CA LEU A 122 -0.06 7.24 -0.88
C LEU A 122 0.91 6.06 -0.95
N MET A 123 2.20 6.32 -1.19
CA MET A 123 3.22 5.27 -1.24
C MET A 123 3.37 4.57 0.10
N VAL A 124 3.51 5.32 1.19
CA VAL A 124 3.58 4.76 2.56
C VAL A 124 2.31 3.99 2.89
N ARG A 125 1.13 4.54 2.55
CA ARG A 125 -0.15 3.85 2.74
C ARG A 125 -0.20 2.53 1.97
N LYS A 126 0.19 2.52 0.69
CA LYS A 126 0.22 1.32 -0.14
C LYS A 126 1.17 0.26 0.41
N LEU A 127 2.34 0.66 0.90
CA LEU A 127 3.29 -0.25 1.54
C LEU A 127 2.71 -0.84 2.83
N TRP A 128 2.08 -0.01 3.66
CA TRP A 128 1.41 -0.46 4.88
C TRP A 128 0.30 -1.47 4.58
N ASP A 129 -0.61 -1.08 3.69
CA ASP A 129 -1.75 -1.89 3.30
C ASP A 129 -1.28 -3.21 2.71
N THR A 130 -0.19 -3.21 1.91
CA THR A 130 0.32 -4.37 1.17
C THR A 130 1.21 -5.30 1.99
N LEU A 131 2.26 -4.76 2.62
CA LEU A 131 3.28 -5.55 3.30
C LEU A 131 2.89 -5.90 4.75
N ARG A 132 2.03 -5.10 5.39
CA ARG A 132 1.60 -5.30 6.79
C ARG A 132 2.77 -5.42 7.78
N ILE A 133 3.84 -4.69 7.50
CA ILE A 133 5.02 -4.55 8.37
C ILE A 133 4.97 -3.22 9.13
N PRO A 134 5.63 -3.11 10.29
CA PRO A 134 5.66 -1.87 11.07
C PRO A 134 6.27 -0.71 10.28
N ILE A 135 5.73 0.49 10.50
CA ILE A 135 6.20 1.73 9.90
C ILE A 135 6.70 2.66 11.01
N PHE A 136 7.96 3.06 10.89
CA PHE A 136 8.63 3.99 11.79
C PHE A 136 8.87 5.32 11.10
N ALA A 137 8.83 6.41 11.85
CA ALA A 137 9.17 7.75 11.39
C ALA A 137 10.33 8.30 12.21
N LEU A 138 11.43 8.63 11.55
CA LEU A 138 12.60 9.33 12.08
C LEU A 138 12.53 10.79 11.64
N VAL A 139 12.17 11.64 12.61
CA VAL A 139 11.95 13.09 12.46
C VAL A 139 12.78 13.82 13.52
N ASP A 140 13.05 15.10 13.28
CA ASP A 140 13.77 15.94 14.24
C ASP A 140 12.91 16.13 15.52
N ALA A 141 13.56 16.27 16.68
CA ALA A 141 12.89 16.42 17.98
C ALA A 141 12.40 17.86 18.21
N ASP A 142 11.63 18.38 17.27
CA ASP A 142 11.05 19.72 17.28
C ASP A 142 9.57 19.70 16.85
N PRO A 143 8.84 20.82 17.01
CA PRO A 143 7.42 20.88 16.62
C PRO A 143 7.15 20.57 15.14
N HIS A 144 8.10 20.88 14.23
CA HIS A 144 7.94 20.62 12.80
C HIS A 144 8.09 19.14 12.47
N GLY A 145 9.08 18.45 13.05
CA GLY A 145 9.24 17.01 12.92
C GLY A 145 8.01 16.25 13.43
N ILE A 146 7.45 16.67 14.57
CA ILE A 146 6.20 16.10 15.11
C ILE A 146 5.02 16.35 14.17
N GLU A 147 4.90 17.54 13.58
CA GLU A 147 3.86 17.85 12.59
C GLU A 147 3.94 16.91 11.37
N ILE A 148 5.14 16.68 10.84
CA ILE A 148 5.38 15.77 9.71
C ILE A 148 4.91 14.35 10.04
N MET A 149 5.28 13.84 11.22
CA MET A 149 4.83 12.53 11.69
C MET A 149 3.30 12.48 11.84
N CYS A 150 2.68 13.53 12.39
CA CYS A 150 1.24 13.66 12.52
C CYS A 150 0.52 13.67 11.16
N ILE A 151 1.11 14.28 10.13
CA ILE A 151 0.52 14.27 8.78
C ILE A 151 0.47 12.85 8.21
N TYR A 152 1.50 12.03 8.42
CA TYR A 152 1.45 10.61 8.03
C TYR A 152 0.43 9.82 8.85
N LYS A 153 0.31 10.10 10.15
CA LYS A 153 -0.50 9.29 11.09
C LYS A 153 -1.99 9.65 11.09
N TYR A 154 -2.30 10.94 11.07
CA TYR A 154 -3.63 11.51 11.27
C TYR A 154 -4.12 12.31 10.06
N GLY A 155 -3.23 12.70 9.16
CA GLY A 155 -3.56 13.45 7.96
C GLY A 155 -3.43 14.96 8.15
N SER A 156 -3.56 15.70 7.05
CA SER A 156 -3.59 17.16 7.06
C SER A 156 -5.03 17.67 7.19
N VAL A 157 -5.22 18.80 7.86
CA VAL A 157 -6.51 19.51 7.96
C VAL A 157 -7.10 19.80 6.58
N SER A 158 -6.24 20.16 5.61
CA SER A 158 -6.65 20.47 4.24
C SER A 158 -7.15 19.27 3.44
N MET A 159 -6.87 18.04 3.90
CA MET A 159 -7.22 16.79 3.20
C MET A 159 -7.94 15.80 4.13
N SER A 160 -8.74 16.32 5.07
CA SER A 160 -9.45 15.52 6.06
C SER A 160 -10.40 14.48 5.45
N PHE A 161 -11.04 14.80 4.31
CA PHE A 161 -11.93 13.87 3.61
C PHE A 161 -11.19 12.65 3.04
N GLU A 162 -9.97 12.83 2.53
CA GLU A 162 -9.14 11.77 1.95
C GLU A 162 -8.23 11.09 2.98
N ALA A 163 -8.27 11.52 4.24
CA ALA A 163 -7.38 11.02 5.28
C ALA A 163 -7.44 9.49 5.41
N HIS A 164 -8.61 8.88 5.22
CA HIS A 164 -8.78 7.43 5.27
C HIS A 164 -7.91 6.66 4.25
N ASN A 165 -7.60 7.26 3.11
CA ASN A 165 -6.76 6.69 2.04
C ASN A 165 -5.31 7.18 2.06
N LEU A 166 -4.97 8.13 2.92
CA LEU A 166 -3.64 8.78 2.94
C LEU A 166 -2.88 8.58 4.25
N THR A 167 -3.58 8.16 5.31
CA THR A 167 -3.01 8.06 6.66
C THR A 167 -2.60 6.65 7.01
N VAL A 168 -1.56 6.52 7.82
CA VAL A 168 -1.16 5.25 8.43
C VAL A 168 -1.17 5.42 9.94
N PRO A 169 -2.29 5.09 10.62
CA PRO A 169 -2.43 5.25 12.07
C PRO A 169 -1.41 4.46 12.90
N SER A 170 -0.80 3.43 12.32
CA SER A 170 0.21 2.59 12.97
C SER A 170 1.63 3.15 12.92
N VAL A 171 1.84 4.35 12.35
CA VAL A 171 3.17 5.00 12.35
C VAL A 171 3.63 5.24 13.80
N MET A 172 4.86 4.81 14.07
CA MET A 172 5.54 4.96 15.34
C MET A 172 6.70 5.94 15.20
N TRP A 173 6.84 6.85 16.16
CA TRP A 173 7.98 7.76 16.20
C TRP A 173 9.22 7.01 16.69
N LEU A 174 10.27 7.04 15.88
CA LEU A 174 11.59 6.52 16.17
C LEU A 174 12.54 7.73 16.21
N GLY A 175 12.87 8.21 17.41
CA GLY A 175 13.70 9.41 17.58
C GLY A 175 14.00 9.61 19.05
N LEU A 176 14.71 10.69 19.38
CA LEU A 176 14.86 11.12 20.76
C LEU A 176 13.49 11.50 21.30
N LEU A 177 12.87 10.58 22.02
CA LEU A 177 11.72 10.93 22.84
C LEU A 177 12.22 11.90 23.91
N PRO A 178 11.38 12.84 24.38
CA PRO A 178 11.74 13.65 25.55
C PRO A 178 12.19 12.80 26.76
N SER A 179 11.76 11.53 26.83
CA SER A 179 12.20 10.53 27.82
C SER A 179 13.62 9.99 27.64
N ASP A 180 14.23 10.17 26.48
CA ASP A 180 15.56 9.61 26.15
C ASP A 180 16.70 10.57 26.51
N ILE A 181 16.39 11.80 26.97
CA ILE A 181 17.36 12.88 27.28
C ILE A 181 17.46 13.13 28.79
N GLU A 182 17.21 12.13 29.64
CA GLU A 182 17.49 12.22 31.10
C GLU A 182 18.96 11.97 31.44
#